data_AF-A0A1H5TLP3-F1
#
_entry.id   AF-A0A1H5TLP3-F1
#
_cell.length_a   1.000
_cell.length_b   1.000
_cell.length_c   1.000
_cell.angle_alpha   90.00
_cell.angle_beta   90.00
_cell.angle_gamma   90.00
#
_symmetry.space_group_name_H-M   'P 1'
#
loop_
_entity.id
_entity.type
_entity.pdbx_description
1 polymer ?
#
loop_
_entity_poly.entity_id
_entity_poly.type
_entity_poly.pdbx_seq_one_letter_code
_entity_poly.pdbx_strand_id
1 'polypeptide(L)'
;MAYKGNGPPVTWDSPAIMLFPRDAWWTASFNTPPHKSEIYVDVTTVPEWKDGEVTMLDLDLDVIRMRDGRLILDDEDEFAEHQLLLNYPPDLITQAEETARWLLEAVGARKGPFGGAHSEWLEKSTRQTH
;
A
#
# COMPACT_ATOMS: atom_id res chain seq x y z
N MET A 1 11.65 2.08 -10.18
CA MET A 1 12.15 0.87 -9.48
C MET A 1 11.79 1.07 -8.02
N ALA A 2 10.95 0.21 -7.46
CA ALA A 2 10.75 0.17 -6.01
C ALA A 2 11.82 -0.76 -5.41
N TYR A 3 12.47 -0.34 -4.33
CA TYR A 3 13.49 -1.12 -3.65
C TYR A 3 12.97 -1.51 -2.27
N LYS A 4 12.82 -2.81 -2.01
CA LYS A 4 12.57 -3.35 -0.66
C LYS A 4 13.93 -3.62 -0.01
N GLY A 5 14.56 -2.56 0.51
CA GLY A 5 15.87 -2.64 1.17
C GLY A 5 16.98 -3.24 0.29
N ASN A 6 17.90 -4.00 0.91
CA ASN A 6 19.07 -4.61 0.24
C ASN A 6 18.75 -5.93 -0.50
N GLY A 7 17.48 -6.26 -0.72
CA GLY A 7 17.05 -7.47 -1.42
C GLY A 7 17.21 -7.40 -2.95
N PRO A 8 17.23 -8.53 -3.65
CA PRO A 8 17.17 -8.54 -5.11
C PRO A 8 15.85 -7.91 -5.60
N PRO A 9 15.83 -7.28 -6.79
CA PRO A 9 14.61 -6.73 -7.35
C PRO A 9 13.54 -7.82 -7.51
N VAL A 10 12.34 -7.57 -6.97
CA VAL A 10 11.17 -8.40 -7.24
C VAL A 10 10.52 -7.90 -8.52
N THR A 11 10.18 -8.82 -9.42
CA THR A 11 9.45 -8.50 -10.65
C THR A 11 8.06 -9.11 -10.59
N TRP A 12 7.07 -8.34 -11.04
CA TRP A 12 5.70 -8.78 -11.19
C TRP A 12 5.35 -8.76 -12.68
N ASP A 13 4.76 -9.85 -13.19
CA ASP A 13 4.41 -10.00 -14.61
C ASP A 13 3.15 -9.21 -15.02
N SER A 14 2.66 -8.31 -14.17
CA SER A 14 1.40 -7.58 -14.38
C SER A 14 1.55 -6.12 -13.99
N PRO A 15 1.02 -5.18 -14.79
CA PRO A 15 1.08 -3.77 -14.47
C PRO A 15 0.27 -3.47 -13.20
N ALA A 16 0.78 -2.53 -12.41
CA ALA A 16 0.11 -1.97 -11.25
C ALA A 16 0.22 -0.45 -11.30
N ILE A 17 -0.78 0.22 -10.72
CA ILE A 17 -0.70 1.66 -10.42
C ILE A 17 -0.39 1.83 -8.95
N MET A 18 0.69 2.54 -8.64
CA MET A 18 1.05 2.93 -7.28
C MET A 18 0.51 4.32 -6.97
N LEU A 19 -0.04 4.51 -5.78
CA LEU A 19 -0.50 5.79 -5.26
C LEU A 19 0.23 6.13 -3.97
N PHE A 20 0.94 7.25 -3.99
CA PHE A 20 1.63 7.83 -2.84
C PHE A 20 0.94 9.14 -2.44
N PRO A 21 0.10 9.15 -1.39
CA PRO A 21 -0.51 10.38 -0.88
C PRO A 21 0.56 11.35 -0.33
N ARG A 22 0.23 12.65 -0.29
CA ARG A 22 1.16 13.70 0.16
C ARG A 22 1.15 13.91 1.68
N ASP A 23 0.06 13.51 2.33
CA ASP A 23 -0.25 13.84 3.72
C ASP A 23 -0.99 12.70 4.43
N ALA A 24 -0.74 11.45 4.02
CA ALA A 24 -1.35 10.28 4.64
C ALA A 24 -0.35 9.13 4.82
N TRP A 25 -0.62 8.30 5.82
CA TRP A 25 0.26 7.25 6.34
C TRP A 25 0.07 5.91 5.62
N TRP A 26 -0.04 5.95 4.30
CA TRP A 26 -0.24 4.73 3.51
C TRP A 26 0.25 4.92 2.08
N THR A 27 0.50 3.82 1.39
CA THR A 27 0.64 3.76 -0.07
C THR A 27 -0.24 2.65 -0.61
N ALA A 28 -0.73 2.76 -1.85
CA ALA A 28 -1.59 1.74 -2.42
C ALA A 28 -1.09 1.25 -3.78
N SER A 29 -1.18 -0.05 -3.99
CA SER A 29 -1.01 -0.73 -5.27
C SER A 29 -2.37 -1.19 -5.80
N PHE A 30 -2.75 -0.70 -6.98
CA PHE A 30 -3.92 -1.16 -7.71
C PHE A 30 -3.48 -2.14 -8.79
N ASN A 31 -3.76 -3.41 -8.55
CA ASN A 31 -3.19 -4.51 -9.33
C ASN A 31 -4.14 -4.91 -10.47
N THR A 32 -3.58 -5.31 -11.60
CA THR A 32 -4.34 -5.90 -12.72
C THR A 32 -4.35 -7.44 -12.66
N PRO A 33 -5.34 -8.12 -13.25
CA PRO A 33 -5.29 -9.58 -13.40
C PRO A 33 -4.04 -10.00 -14.19
N PRO A 34 -3.44 -11.17 -13.91
CA PRO A 34 -3.89 -12.24 -13.02
C PRO A 34 -3.55 -12.07 -11.52
N HIS A 35 -3.05 -10.90 -11.07
CA HIS A 35 -2.72 -10.70 -9.65
C HIS A 35 -3.92 -11.01 -8.74
N LYS A 36 -3.71 -11.76 -7.64
CA LYS A 36 -4.79 -12.25 -6.77
C LYS A 36 -5.47 -11.14 -5.97
N SER A 37 -4.68 -10.18 -5.47
CA SER A 37 -5.22 -8.96 -4.85
C SER A 37 -5.67 -7.98 -5.93
N GLU A 38 -6.81 -7.32 -5.68
CA GLU A 38 -7.30 -6.18 -6.43
C GLU A 38 -6.58 -4.91 -5.97
N ILE A 39 -6.50 -4.73 -4.65
CA ILE A 39 -5.87 -3.59 -3.98
C ILE A 39 -4.97 -4.13 -2.87
N TYR A 40 -3.77 -3.59 -2.78
CA TYR A 40 -2.86 -3.76 -1.65
C TYR A 40 -2.57 -2.38 -1.08
N VAL A 41 -2.64 -2.21 0.23
CA VAL A 41 -2.38 -0.91 0.86
C VAL A 41 -1.46 -1.10 2.06
N ASP A 42 -0.24 -0.62 1.94
CA ASP A 42 0.75 -0.63 3.02
C ASP A 42 0.51 0.56 3.95
N VAL A 43 0.52 0.33 5.26
CA VAL A 43 0.61 1.39 6.27
C VAL A 43 2.07 1.81 6.39
N THR A 44 2.32 3.10 6.22
CA THR A 44 3.66 3.65 6.14
C THR A 44 3.74 4.99 6.88
N THR A 45 4.95 5.52 7.09
CA THR A 45 5.07 6.96 7.36
C THR A 45 4.64 7.76 6.14
N VAL A 46 4.26 9.03 6.33
CA VAL A 46 3.89 9.92 5.21
C VAL A 46 4.97 9.90 4.11
N PRO A 47 4.62 9.58 2.85
CA PRO A 47 5.57 9.60 1.74
C PRO A 47 6.19 10.98 1.52
N GLU A 48 7.51 11.06 1.66
CA GLU A 48 8.28 12.27 1.43
C GLU A 48 8.84 12.28 0.01
N TRP A 49 8.73 13.41 -0.67
CA TRP A 49 9.21 13.57 -2.04
C TRP A 49 10.42 14.49 -2.09
N LYS A 50 11.52 14.01 -2.62
CA LYS A 50 12.77 14.76 -2.74
C LYS A 50 13.56 14.31 -3.96
N ASP A 51 14.03 15.27 -4.75
CA ASP A 51 14.94 15.04 -5.88
C ASP A 51 14.45 13.98 -6.90
N GLY A 52 13.13 13.85 -7.08
CA GLY A 52 12.52 12.86 -7.97
C GLY A 52 12.31 11.47 -7.34
N GLU A 53 12.66 11.32 -6.07
CA GLU A 53 12.46 10.11 -5.28
C GLU A 53 11.30 10.30 -4.30
N VAL A 54 10.67 9.18 -3.95
CA VAL A 54 9.67 9.09 -2.87
C VAL A 54 10.15 8.09 -1.85
N THR A 55 10.19 8.50 -0.58
CA THR A 55 10.68 7.68 0.54
C THR A 55 9.65 7.64 1.66
N MET A 56 9.49 6.47 2.25
CA MET A 56 8.71 6.24 3.46
C MET A 56 9.29 5.05 4.21
N LEU A 57 8.95 4.92 5.48
CA LEU A 57 9.15 3.71 6.26
C LEU A 57 7.88 2.85 6.20
N ASP A 58 8.08 1.56 5.98
CA ASP A 58 7.05 0.54 6.12
C ASP A 58 6.76 0.31 7.60
N LEU A 59 5.49 0.18 7.97
CA LEU A 59 5.04 -0.04 9.35
C LEU A 59 4.31 -1.38 9.51
N ASP A 60 4.65 -2.33 8.64
CA ASP A 60 4.27 -3.75 8.68
C ASP A 60 2.79 -4.03 8.42
N LEU A 61 1.85 -3.20 8.88
CA LEU A 61 0.41 -3.42 8.69
C LEU A 61 -0.03 -3.22 7.24
N ASP A 62 -0.72 -4.22 6.69
CA ASP A 62 -1.22 -4.20 5.32
C ASP A 62 -2.73 -4.43 5.23
N VAL A 63 -3.43 -3.63 4.42
CA VAL A 63 -4.85 -3.86 4.09
C VAL A 63 -4.99 -4.36 2.65
N ILE A 64 -5.42 -5.61 2.52
CA ILE A 64 -5.50 -6.30 1.24
C ILE A 64 -6.96 -6.55 0.86
N ARG A 65 -7.34 -6.08 -0.32
CA ARG A 65 -8.61 -6.45 -0.96
C ARG A 65 -8.36 -7.48 -2.05
N MET A 66 -8.91 -8.67 -1.87
CA MET A 66 -8.85 -9.76 -2.84
C MET A 66 -9.88 -9.57 -3.95
N ARG A 67 -9.61 -10.11 -5.15
CA ARG A 67 -10.57 -10.07 -6.26
C ARG A 67 -11.89 -10.80 -6.00
N ASP A 68 -11.86 -11.80 -5.11
CA ASP A 68 -13.06 -12.50 -4.64
C ASP A 68 -13.89 -11.67 -3.63
N GLY A 69 -13.43 -10.46 -3.30
CA GLY A 69 -14.11 -9.52 -2.41
C GLY A 69 -13.71 -9.63 -0.95
N ARG A 70 -12.90 -10.62 -0.55
CA ARG A 70 -12.35 -10.69 0.80
C ARG A 70 -11.50 -9.46 1.11
N LEU A 71 -11.57 -9.02 2.36
CA LEU A 71 -10.78 -7.95 2.93
C LEU A 71 -9.97 -8.52 4.09
N ILE A 72 -8.67 -8.28 4.09
CA ILE A 72 -7.69 -8.87 5.01
C ILE A 72 -6.87 -7.72 5.61
N LEU A 73 -6.66 -7.77 6.92
CA LEU A 73 -5.56 -7.08 7.60
C LEU A 73 -4.45 -8.12 7.76
N ASP A 74 -3.29 -7.87 7.18
CA ASP A 74 -2.14 -8.78 7.18
C ASP A 74 -1.05 -8.26 8.12
N ASP A 75 -0.12 -9.15 8.48
CA ASP A 75 1.14 -8.87 9.20
C ASP A 75 0.97 -8.20 10.59
N GLU A 76 -0.17 -8.44 11.25
CA GLU A 76 -0.43 -8.00 12.63
C GLU A 76 0.58 -8.58 13.65
N ASP A 77 1.07 -9.80 13.41
CA ASP A 77 2.07 -10.47 14.24
C ASP A 77 3.48 -9.92 14.02
N GLU A 78 3.86 -9.67 12.76
CA GLU A 78 5.12 -8.99 12.42
C GLU A 78 5.16 -7.59 13.02
N PHE A 79 4.07 -6.82 12.89
CA PHE A 79 3.95 -5.51 13.52
C PHE A 79 4.13 -5.59 15.05
N ALA A 80 3.47 -6.53 15.72
CA ALA A 80 3.59 -6.71 17.17
C ALA A 80 5.02 -7.09 17.61
N GLU A 81 5.72 -7.90 16.81
CA GLU A 81 7.12 -8.25 17.05
C GLU A 81 8.05 -7.04 16.84
N HIS A 82 7.89 -6.32 15.73
CA HIS A 82 8.71 -5.17 15.36
C HIS A 82 8.57 -3.99 16.31
N GLN A 83 7.38 -3.78 16.90
CA GLN A 83 7.19 -2.82 17.99
C GLN A 83 8.21 -3.00 19.12
N LEU A 84 8.45 -4.25 19.52
CA LEU A 84 9.36 -4.61 20.60
C LEU A 84 10.82 -4.62 20.15
N LEU A 85 11.09 -5.25 18.99
CA LEU A 85 12.46 -5.40 18.48
C LEU A 85 13.09 -4.08 18.07
N LEU A 86 12.32 -3.19 17.45
CA LEU A 86 12.77 -1.92 16.90
C LEU A 86 12.42 -0.73 17.81
N ASN A 87 11.74 -0.99 18.93
CA ASN A 87 11.36 0.00 19.93
C ASN A 87 10.56 1.16 19.31
N TYR A 88 9.46 0.82 18.64
CA TYR A 88 8.56 1.80 18.03
C TYR A 88 8.00 2.76 19.10
N PRO A 89 8.01 4.08 18.87
CA PRO A 89 7.39 5.04 19.77
C PRO A 89 5.87 4.78 19.90
N PRO A 90 5.26 4.97 21.08
CA PRO A 90 3.81 4.74 21.27
C PRO A 90 2.92 5.51 20.29
N ASP A 91 3.29 6.73 19.95
CA ASP A 91 2.55 7.56 18.99
C ASP A 91 2.61 6.97 17.57
N LEU A 92 3.74 6.36 17.18
CA LEU A 92 3.91 5.68 15.90
C LEU A 92 2.98 4.46 15.81
N ILE A 93 2.95 3.66 16.88
CA ILE A 93 2.10 2.47 16.99
C ILE A 93 0.63 2.87 16.85
N THR A 94 0.22 3.87 17.64
CA THR A 94 -1.16 4.38 17.62
C THR A 94 -1.56 4.86 16.23
N GLN A 95 -0.69 5.64 15.58
CA GLN A 95 -0.96 6.15 14.23
C GLN A 95 -1.06 5.03 13.18
N ALA A 96 -0.22 4.00 13.26
CA ALA A 96 -0.27 2.87 12.34
C ALA A 96 -1.59 2.08 12.50
N GLU A 97 -1.97 1.74 13.73
CA GLU A 97 -3.22 1.04 14.03
C GLU A 97 -4.47 1.85 13.64
N GLU A 98 -4.45 3.17 13.89
CA GLU A 98 -5.53 4.06 13.46
C GLU A 98 -5.66 4.13 11.95
N THR A 99 -4.53 4.17 11.24
CA THR A 99 -4.50 4.18 9.79
C THR A 99 -5.01 2.87 9.22
N ALA A 100 -4.56 1.72 9.74
CA ALA A 100 -5.02 0.40 9.32
C ALA A 100 -6.55 0.24 9.49
N ARG A 101 -7.09 0.67 10.63
CA ARG A 101 -8.53 0.62 10.90
C ARG A 101 -9.33 1.49 9.92
N TRP A 102 -8.87 2.71 9.67
CA TRP A 102 -9.49 3.60 8.69
C TRP A 102 -9.42 3.01 7.27
N LEU A 103 -8.29 2.39 6.91
CA LEU A 103 -8.11 1.74 5.62
C LEU A 103 -9.06 0.55 5.43
N LEU A 104 -9.26 -0.29 6.44
CA LEU A 104 -10.24 -1.38 6.38
C LEU A 104 -11.63 -0.84 6.04
N GLU A 105 -12.06 0.26 6.67
CA GLU A 105 -13.33 0.90 6.37
C GLU A 105 -13.35 1.51 4.95
N ALA A 106 -12.32 2.27 4.58
CA ALA A 106 -12.26 2.98 3.32
C ALA A 106 -12.17 2.04 2.11
N VAL A 107 -11.32 1.02 2.18
CA VAL A 107 -11.13 0.00 1.14
C VAL A 107 -12.37 -0.89 1.05
N GLY A 108 -12.91 -1.34 2.20
CA GLY A 108 -14.12 -2.15 2.25
C GLY A 108 -15.34 -1.43 1.66
N ALA A 109 -15.50 -0.14 1.97
CA ALA A 109 -16.57 0.70 1.43
C ALA A 109 -16.24 1.31 0.05
N ARG A 110 -15.08 0.99 -0.56
CA ARG A 110 -14.62 1.54 -1.84
C ARG A 110 -14.67 3.07 -1.91
N LYS A 111 -14.31 3.75 -0.82
CA LYS A 111 -14.30 5.22 -0.71
C LYS A 111 -13.04 5.81 -1.30
N GLY A 112 -13.16 7.02 -1.88
CA GLY A 112 -12.03 7.75 -2.42
C GLY A 112 -11.30 6.98 -3.54
N PRO A 113 -9.95 6.88 -3.51
CA PRO A 113 -9.18 6.25 -4.59
C PRO A 113 -9.45 4.75 -4.73
N PHE A 114 -9.95 4.09 -3.68
CA PHE A 114 -10.27 2.66 -3.66
C PHE A 114 -11.54 2.30 -4.48
N GLY A 115 -12.28 3.31 -4.95
CA GLY A 115 -13.50 3.16 -5.75
C GLY A 115 -13.30 3.02 -7.26
N GLY A 116 -12.05 2.92 -7.74
CA GLY A 116 -11.75 2.76 -9.17
C GLY A 116 -11.18 4.01 -9.85
N ALA A 117 -10.78 5.03 -9.09
CA ALA A 117 -10.14 6.23 -9.65
C ALA A 117 -8.85 5.92 -10.45
N HIS A 118 -8.22 4.78 -10.19
CA HIS A 118 -7.02 4.31 -10.89
C HIS A 118 -7.32 3.72 -12.29
N SER A 119 -8.57 3.36 -12.61
CA SER A 119 -8.91 2.67 -13.86
C SER A 119 -8.63 3.52 -15.09
N GLU A 120 -8.87 4.83 -15.03
CA GLU A 120 -8.54 5.76 -16.12
C GLU A 120 -7.03 5.81 -16.41
N TRP A 121 -6.20 5.67 -15.37
CA TRP A 121 -4.74 5.67 -15.50
C TRP A 121 -4.23 4.35 -16.07
N LEU A 122 -4.84 3.22 -15.70
CA LEU A 122 -4.57 1.92 -16.32
C LEU A 122 -4.93 1.89 -17.81
N GLU A 123 -6.04 2.50 -18.20
CA GLU A 123 -6.42 2.60 -19.62
C GLU A 123 -5.45 3.48 -20.43
N LYS A 124 -4.85 4.49 -19.80
CA LYS A 124 -3.84 5.34 -20.46
C LYS A 124 -2.50 4.63 -20.59
N SER A 125 -2.09 3.84 -19.59
CA SER A 125 -0.81 3.11 -19.64
C SER A 125 -0.82 1.99 -20.68
N THR A 126 -1.96 1.32 -20.87
CA THR A 126 -2.15 0.27 -21.89
C THR A 126 -2.21 0.79 -23.33
N ARG A 127 -2.58 2.06 -23.54
CA ARG A 127 -2.61 2.70 -24.87
C ARG A 127 -1.25 3.23 -25.36
N GLN A 128 -0.27 3.39 -24.47
CA GLN A 128 1.08 3.86 -24.85
C GLN A 128 2.00 2.74 -25.36
N THR A 129 1.54 1.48 -25.33
CA THR A 129 2.31 0.31 -25.75
C THR A 129 2.14 -0.04 -27.24
N HIS A 130 1.64 0.88 -28.07
CA HIS A 130 1.48 0.72 -29.53
C HIS A 130 2.13 1.85 -30.33
#